data_AF-A0A1B9NZN0-F1
#
_entry.id   AF-A0A1B9NZN0-F1
#
_cell.length_a   1.000
_cell.length_b   1.000
_cell.length_c   1.000
_cell.angle_alpha   90.00
_cell.angle_beta   90.00
_cell.angle_gamma   90.00
#
_symmetry.space_group_name_H-M   'P 1'
#
loop_
_entity.id
_entity.type
_entity.pdbx_description
1 polymer ?
#
loop_
_entity_poly.entity_id
_entity_poly.type
_entity_poly.pdbx_seq_one_letter_code
_entity_poly.pdbx_strand_id
1 'polypeptide(L)'
;MVSTECYSDATAADKSSIGFDYQYYFFLWKVLCLQPGQSAGLECKDDVHTDLDNDIQVLYQLKHTIKKSKVTTEPVNLTTMDDDLWKTLSNWAKLIKNPISGRGLPYEQLEFINKTLFVLASNKSETKKNEVALLINKTINGEVGAPDLKSFIQAISDKSTSKSITKYSAEILSLSEDVLYQFIKKISFELGEEYIISKCHNAIKAKMINDKDLRNAFKLIDSSIREDNFFSVKGNNKIIISFDDFHKKYRKHFQFFQNSSLKIYHFDEALPDELQQLTFIKQLMEIGDIPDDDLGIMVDYTSKMLKAKSNINTWQADGDITDFEFENLRGNTILMWENKWKRKYRKSFDELSHNDLALDIIDDMRENPISFDILPNDLSISNGYLYHLSDIPCLGWRKDWDKYKK
;
A
#
# COMPACT_ATOMS: atom_id res chain seq x y z
N MET A 1 -15.29 45.15 4.55
CA MET A 1 -14.86 44.73 5.89
C MET A 1 -13.40 44.37 5.81
N VAL A 2 -12.56 45.11 6.53
CA VAL A 2 -11.12 44.82 6.65
C VAL A 2 -11.01 43.67 7.66
N SER A 3 -10.62 42.49 7.20
CA SER A 3 -10.29 41.39 8.12
C SER A 3 -9.04 41.78 8.89
N THR A 4 -9.20 42.10 10.16
CA THR A 4 -8.11 42.22 11.12
C THR A 4 -7.65 40.79 11.41
N GLU A 5 -6.70 40.27 10.62
CA GLU A 5 -5.99 39.03 10.99
C GLU A 5 -5.28 39.30 12.32
N CYS A 6 -5.47 38.41 13.31
CA CYS A 6 -4.81 38.53 14.60
C CYS A 6 -3.30 38.40 14.38
N TYR A 7 -2.48 39.11 15.16
CA TYR A 7 -1.01 39.02 15.03
C TYR A 7 -0.49 37.59 15.16
N SER A 8 -1.19 36.74 15.95
CA SER A 8 -0.93 35.30 16.03
C SER A 8 -1.08 34.58 14.69
N ASP A 9 -2.08 34.96 13.89
CA ASP A 9 -2.41 34.33 12.59
C ASP A 9 -1.38 34.71 11.52
N ALA A 10 -0.77 35.90 11.64
CA ALA A 10 0.33 36.34 10.79
C ALA A 10 1.65 35.59 11.08
N THR A 11 1.79 35.05 12.30
CA THR A 11 2.96 34.26 12.73
C THR A 11 2.72 32.74 12.70
N ALA A 12 1.50 32.30 12.37
CA ALA A 12 1.14 30.88 12.35
C ALA A 12 1.88 30.14 11.22
N ALA A 13 2.60 29.08 11.58
CA ALA A 13 3.40 28.28 10.64
C ALA A 13 2.56 27.32 9.81
N ASP A 14 1.24 27.27 10.00
CA ASP A 14 0.31 26.28 9.46
C ASP A 14 0.39 26.20 7.92
N LYS A 15 0.48 27.35 7.26
CA LYS A 15 0.58 27.46 5.79
C LYS A 15 1.93 26.94 5.26
N SER A 16 3.00 27.05 6.05
CA SER A 16 4.32 26.50 5.70
C SER A 16 4.45 25.02 6.04
N SER A 17 3.84 24.58 7.16
CA SER A 17 3.87 23.18 7.61
C SER A 17 3.30 22.24 6.56
N ILE A 18 2.16 22.60 5.95
CA ILE A 18 1.53 21.76 4.94
C ILE A 18 2.39 21.57 3.68
N GLY A 19 3.24 22.55 3.34
CA GLY A 19 4.20 22.42 2.24
C GLY A 19 5.27 21.37 2.55
N PHE A 20 5.82 21.40 3.76
CA PHE A 20 6.79 20.40 4.23
C PHE A 20 6.18 19.01 4.37
N ASP A 21 4.94 18.91 4.86
CA ASP A 21 4.22 17.64 4.94
C ASP A 21 3.96 17.05 3.56
N TYR A 22 3.52 17.88 2.60
CA TYR A 22 3.33 17.47 1.22
C TYR A 22 4.62 16.92 0.62
N GLN A 23 5.73 17.61 0.85
CA GLN A 23 7.04 17.20 0.38
C GLN A 23 7.49 15.87 1.00
N TYR A 24 7.33 15.73 2.31
CA TYR A 24 7.63 14.46 2.98
C TYR A 24 6.78 13.31 2.42
N TYR A 25 5.47 13.49 2.25
CA TYR A 25 4.62 12.40 1.74
C TYR A 25 4.93 12.06 0.28
N PHE A 26 5.36 13.03 -0.52
CA PHE A 26 5.87 12.77 -1.87
C PHE A 26 7.16 11.94 -1.81
N PHE A 27 8.10 12.29 -0.92
CA PHE A 27 9.30 11.49 -0.66
C PHE A 27 8.94 10.07 -0.21
N LEU A 28 8.04 9.91 0.77
CA LEU A 28 7.59 8.61 1.25
C LEU A 28 7.01 7.77 0.11
N TRP A 29 6.20 8.38 -0.76
CA TRP A 29 5.69 7.71 -1.95
C TRP A 29 6.81 7.22 -2.88
N LYS A 30 7.84 8.04 -3.15
CA LYS A 30 8.99 7.60 -3.96
C LYS A 30 9.78 6.48 -3.29
N VAL A 31 9.98 6.53 -1.97
CA VAL A 31 10.62 5.45 -1.19
C VAL A 31 9.84 4.14 -1.30
N LEU A 32 8.52 4.18 -1.15
CA LEU A 32 7.65 2.99 -1.27
C LEU A 32 7.68 2.36 -2.67
N CYS A 33 7.98 3.16 -3.70
CA CYS A 33 8.01 2.75 -5.11
C CYS A 33 9.40 2.29 -5.60
N LEU A 34 10.44 2.37 -4.78
CA LEU A 34 11.81 2.02 -5.17
C LEU A 34 11.89 0.60 -5.77
N GLN A 35 12.68 0.49 -6.83
CA GLN A 35 13.11 -0.77 -7.45
C GLN A 35 14.59 -1.06 -7.13
N PRO A 36 15.08 -2.30 -7.34
CA PRO A 36 16.49 -2.63 -7.14
C PRO A 36 17.42 -1.64 -7.85
N GLY A 37 18.49 -1.24 -7.17
CA GLY A 37 19.47 -0.26 -7.68
C GLY A 37 19.04 1.22 -7.57
N GLN A 38 17.82 1.51 -7.12
CA GLN A 38 17.33 2.88 -6.99
C GLN A 38 17.50 3.45 -5.57
N SER A 39 17.48 4.78 -5.46
CA SER A 39 17.35 5.48 -4.18
C SER A 39 16.47 6.72 -4.28
N ALA A 40 15.92 7.17 -3.16
CA ALA A 40 15.21 8.43 -3.06
C ALA A 40 15.78 9.26 -1.91
N GLY A 41 15.76 10.58 -2.03
CA GLY A 41 16.19 11.47 -0.95
C GLY A 41 15.37 12.73 -0.82
N LEU A 42 15.36 13.27 0.39
CA LEU A 42 14.57 14.42 0.84
C LEU A 42 15.53 15.57 1.18
N GLU A 43 15.30 16.77 0.63
CA GLU A 43 16.12 17.98 0.90
C GLU A 43 17.62 17.78 0.63
N CYS A 44 17.95 17.12 -0.49
CA CYS A 44 19.33 16.73 -0.80
C CYS A 44 19.85 17.33 -2.12
N LYS A 45 19.18 17.02 -3.23
CA LYS A 45 19.51 17.53 -4.58
C LYS A 45 18.46 18.51 -5.10
N ASP A 46 17.21 18.30 -4.68
CA ASP A 46 16.04 19.17 -4.82
C ASP A 46 15.12 18.86 -3.62
N ASP A 47 13.89 19.38 -3.57
CA ASP A 47 12.91 19.10 -2.51
C ASP A 47 12.81 17.58 -2.28
N VAL A 48 12.67 16.82 -3.38
CA VAL A 48 12.81 15.35 -3.43
C VAL A 48 13.63 14.97 -4.65
N HIS A 49 14.40 13.89 -4.58
CA HIS A 49 15.04 13.30 -5.76
C HIS A 49 14.95 11.78 -5.76
N THR A 50 15.13 11.20 -6.94
CA THR A 50 15.29 9.76 -7.14
C THR A 50 16.48 9.50 -8.05
N ASP A 51 17.39 8.63 -7.64
CA ASP A 51 18.46 8.10 -8.49
C ASP A 51 18.01 6.74 -9.01
N LEU A 52 18.01 6.57 -10.34
CA LEU A 52 17.61 5.35 -11.03
C LEU A 52 18.81 4.41 -11.22
N ASP A 53 18.53 3.16 -11.60
CA ASP A 53 19.53 2.10 -11.82
C ASP A 53 20.36 2.26 -13.11
N ASN A 54 20.11 3.31 -13.88
CA ASN A 54 20.74 3.60 -15.16
C ASN A 54 21.47 4.96 -15.20
N ASP A 55 21.98 5.42 -14.05
CA ASP A 55 22.65 6.73 -13.86
C ASP A 55 21.79 7.97 -14.17
N ILE A 56 20.48 7.81 -14.35
CA ILE A 56 19.54 8.92 -14.45
C ILE A 56 19.10 9.36 -13.05
N GLN A 57 19.14 10.67 -12.80
CA GLN A 57 18.51 11.27 -11.63
C GLN A 57 17.23 12.01 -12.03
N VAL A 58 16.24 11.98 -11.15
CA VAL A 58 15.01 12.75 -11.27
C VAL A 58 14.95 13.73 -10.11
N LEU A 59 14.87 15.02 -10.42
CA LEU A 59 14.76 16.11 -9.46
C LEU A 59 13.31 16.58 -9.42
N TYR A 60 12.70 16.48 -8.24
CA TYR A 60 11.33 16.90 -8.00
C TYR A 60 11.34 18.19 -7.20
N GLN A 61 10.93 19.28 -7.84
CA GLN A 61 10.57 20.49 -7.12
C GLN A 61 9.07 20.43 -6.80
N LEU A 62 8.73 20.55 -5.53
CA LEU A 62 7.38 20.42 -5.03
C LEU A 62 6.78 21.78 -4.69
N LYS A 63 5.51 21.96 -5.06
CA LYS A 63 4.74 23.16 -4.73
C LYS A 63 3.35 22.78 -4.26
N HIS A 64 2.92 23.32 -3.14
CA HIS A 64 1.58 23.10 -2.60
C HIS A 64 0.84 24.43 -2.44
N THR A 65 -0.43 24.46 -2.85
CA THR A 65 -1.32 25.61 -2.63
C THR A 65 -2.52 25.21 -1.80
N ILE A 66 -2.91 26.07 -0.86
CA ILE A 66 -4.21 25.99 -0.17
C ILE A 66 -5.26 26.89 -0.84
N LYS A 67 -4.87 27.71 -1.82
CA LYS A 67 -5.79 28.58 -2.54
C LYS A 67 -6.68 27.72 -3.43
N LYS A 68 -7.99 27.87 -3.27
CA LYS A 68 -9.01 27.18 -4.05
C LYS A 68 -9.65 28.10 -5.08
N SER A 69 -9.99 27.54 -6.23
CA SER A 69 -10.85 28.18 -7.22
C SER A 69 -12.22 28.48 -6.61
N LYS A 70 -12.69 29.71 -6.78
CA LYS A 70 -14.03 30.11 -6.30
C LYS A 70 -15.18 29.38 -7.01
N VAL A 71 -14.90 28.79 -8.17
CA VAL A 71 -15.91 28.12 -9.01
C VAL A 71 -15.94 26.63 -8.74
N THR A 72 -14.77 25.98 -8.70
CA THR A 72 -14.67 24.51 -8.64
C THR A 72 -14.34 23.99 -7.25
N THR A 73 -13.94 24.85 -6.30
CA THR A 73 -13.43 24.48 -4.95
C THR A 73 -12.18 23.59 -4.93
N GLU A 74 -11.67 23.23 -6.11
CA GLU A 74 -10.37 22.60 -6.35
C GLU A 74 -9.20 23.59 -6.16
N PRO A 75 -7.97 23.10 -5.95
CA PRO A 75 -6.76 23.94 -5.98
C PRO A 75 -6.70 24.83 -7.23
N VAL A 76 -6.19 26.06 -7.07
CA VAL A 76 -5.99 26.98 -8.21
C VAL A 76 -5.03 26.39 -9.24
N ASN A 77 -5.26 26.68 -10.52
CA ASN A 77 -4.42 26.19 -11.61
C ASN A 77 -3.02 26.80 -11.58
N LEU A 78 -2.04 26.07 -12.11
CA LEU A 78 -0.71 26.61 -12.41
C LEU A 78 -0.77 27.55 -13.62
N THR A 79 -0.72 28.86 -13.40
CA THR A 79 -0.86 29.86 -14.48
C THR A 79 0.47 30.16 -15.19
N THR A 80 0.41 30.76 -16.39
CA THR A 80 1.61 31.18 -17.14
C THR A 80 2.51 32.14 -16.35
N MET A 81 1.93 33.01 -15.52
CA MET A 81 2.64 34.02 -14.71
C MET A 81 2.74 33.61 -13.24
N ASP A 82 2.70 32.31 -12.94
CA ASP A 82 2.88 31.82 -11.59
C ASP A 82 4.33 32.01 -11.14
N ASP A 83 4.56 32.75 -10.06
CA ASP A 83 5.91 33.07 -9.57
C ASP A 83 6.70 31.79 -9.22
N ASP A 84 6.02 30.78 -8.66
CA ASP A 84 6.64 29.51 -8.30
C ASP A 84 7.15 28.75 -9.53
N LEU A 85 6.44 28.83 -10.66
CA LEU A 85 6.87 28.22 -11.93
C LEU A 85 8.17 28.86 -12.41
N TRP A 86 8.19 30.18 -12.55
CA TRP A 86 9.36 30.91 -13.03
C TRP A 86 10.56 30.75 -12.09
N LYS A 87 10.32 30.82 -10.77
CA LYS A 87 11.35 30.60 -9.75
C LYS A 87 11.95 29.21 -9.85
N THR A 88 11.13 28.18 -10.03
CA THR A 88 11.57 26.78 -10.17
C THR A 88 12.48 26.62 -11.39
N LEU A 89 12.03 27.09 -12.57
CA LEU A 89 12.83 27.06 -13.80
C LEU A 89 14.16 27.82 -13.64
N SER A 90 14.14 28.98 -13.00
CA SER A 90 15.33 29.77 -12.69
C SER A 90 16.28 29.02 -11.74
N ASN A 91 15.77 28.34 -10.71
CA ASN A 91 16.58 27.57 -9.78
C ASN A 91 17.28 26.39 -10.48
N TRP A 92 16.57 25.68 -11.35
CA TRP A 92 17.18 24.63 -12.16
C TRP A 92 18.20 25.17 -13.16
N ALA A 93 17.96 26.33 -13.78
CA ALA A 93 18.96 26.99 -14.63
C ALA A 93 20.26 27.30 -13.85
N LYS A 94 20.15 27.77 -12.60
CA LYS A 94 21.31 27.96 -11.72
C LYS A 94 22.00 26.66 -11.36
N LEU A 95 21.23 25.61 -11.06
CA LEU A 95 21.76 24.30 -10.74
C LEU A 95 22.58 23.74 -11.92
N ILE A 96 22.06 23.86 -13.13
CA ILE A 96 22.71 23.43 -14.37
C ILE A 96 24.07 24.10 -14.52
N LYS A 97 24.16 25.43 -14.37
CA LYS A 97 25.40 26.18 -14.59
C LYS A 97 26.26 26.39 -13.35
N ASN A 98 26.06 25.60 -12.29
CA ASN A 98 26.77 25.80 -11.02
C ASN A 98 28.26 25.45 -11.15
N PRO A 99 29.19 26.44 -11.10
CA PRO A 99 30.61 26.17 -11.28
C PRO A 99 31.23 25.42 -10.10
N ILE A 100 30.66 25.54 -8.89
CA ILE A 100 31.15 24.81 -7.70
C ILE A 100 30.98 23.30 -7.89
N SER A 101 29.99 22.88 -8.68
CA SER A 101 29.75 21.49 -9.03
C SER A 101 30.41 21.07 -10.36
N GLY A 102 31.37 21.85 -10.86
CA GLY A 102 32.10 21.54 -12.09
C GLY A 102 31.28 21.73 -13.37
N ARG A 103 30.33 22.68 -13.40
CA ARG A 103 29.47 22.95 -14.57
C ARG A 103 29.61 24.37 -15.10
N GLY A 104 30.85 24.83 -15.20
CA GLY A 104 31.19 26.18 -15.67
C GLY A 104 31.09 26.32 -17.18
N LEU A 105 31.24 25.21 -17.92
CA LEU A 105 31.26 25.19 -19.39
C LEU A 105 30.01 24.52 -19.98
N PRO A 106 29.58 24.90 -21.21
CA PRO A 106 28.38 24.33 -21.82
C PRO A 106 28.40 22.80 -21.96
N TYR A 107 29.55 22.18 -22.27
CA TYR A 107 29.60 20.72 -22.42
C TYR A 107 29.36 19.99 -21.07
N GLU A 108 29.82 20.55 -19.95
CA GLU A 108 29.60 20.00 -18.60
C GLU A 108 28.13 20.14 -18.19
N GLN A 109 27.52 21.26 -18.56
CA GLN A 109 26.09 21.50 -18.36
C GLN A 109 25.25 20.49 -19.15
N LEU A 110 25.61 20.23 -20.41
CA LEU A 110 24.95 19.24 -21.26
C LEU A 110 25.12 17.81 -20.73
N GLU A 111 26.30 17.43 -20.23
CA GLU A 111 26.52 16.12 -19.61
C GLU A 111 25.60 15.91 -18.40
N PHE A 112 25.47 16.92 -17.54
CA PHE A 112 24.55 16.88 -16.41
C PHE A 112 23.09 16.77 -16.85
N ILE A 113 22.65 17.58 -17.81
CA ILE A 113 21.28 17.55 -18.34
C ILE A 113 20.95 16.19 -18.96
N ASN A 114 21.90 15.56 -19.65
CA ASN A 114 21.67 14.25 -20.28
C ASN A 114 21.28 13.17 -19.26
N LYS A 115 21.77 13.30 -18.02
CA LYS A 115 21.52 12.38 -16.91
C LYS A 115 20.46 12.88 -15.91
N THR A 116 19.75 13.97 -16.23
CA THR A 116 18.84 14.62 -15.27
C THR A 116 17.47 14.86 -15.89
N LEU A 117 16.42 14.44 -15.18
CA LEU A 117 15.03 14.80 -15.43
C LEU A 117 14.56 15.80 -14.38
N PHE A 118 13.81 16.82 -14.80
CA PHE A 118 13.31 17.88 -13.93
C PHE A 118 11.79 17.81 -13.87
N VAL A 119 11.23 17.66 -12.68
CA VAL A 119 9.79 17.47 -12.49
C VAL A 119 9.27 18.54 -11.53
N LEU A 120 8.35 19.36 -12.02
CA LEU A 120 7.57 20.23 -11.14
C LEU A 120 6.31 19.47 -10.74
N ALA A 121 6.22 19.07 -9.47
CA ALA A 121 5.03 18.42 -8.95
C ALA A 121 4.23 19.33 -8.02
N SER A 122 2.90 19.32 -8.18
CA SER A 122 2.03 20.21 -7.42
C SER A 122 0.59 19.70 -7.33
N ASN A 123 -0.10 20.10 -6.26
CA ASN A 123 -1.56 19.95 -6.19
C ASN A 123 -2.32 20.97 -7.05
N LYS A 124 -1.66 21.98 -7.62
CA LYS A 124 -2.26 22.88 -8.61
C LYS A 124 -2.67 22.07 -9.85
N SER A 125 -3.86 22.33 -10.39
CA SER A 125 -4.33 21.66 -11.60
C SER A 125 -3.69 22.23 -12.86
N GLU A 126 -3.62 21.41 -13.90
CA GLU A 126 -3.14 21.82 -15.22
C GLU A 126 -4.15 22.76 -15.89
N THR A 127 -3.65 23.76 -16.62
CA THR A 127 -4.46 24.54 -17.55
C THR A 127 -3.90 24.44 -18.96
N LYS A 128 -4.75 24.05 -19.92
CA LYS A 128 -4.42 24.02 -21.36
C LYS A 128 -3.99 25.38 -21.94
N LYS A 129 -4.08 26.46 -21.14
CA LYS A 129 -3.71 27.82 -21.51
C LYS A 129 -2.35 28.26 -20.96
N ASN A 130 -1.63 27.41 -20.22
CA ASN A 130 -0.32 27.76 -19.69
C ASN A 130 0.69 27.82 -20.84
N GLU A 131 1.08 29.03 -21.26
CA GLU A 131 1.94 29.22 -22.43
C GLU A 131 3.34 28.62 -22.23
N VAL A 132 3.85 28.59 -20.99
CA VAL A 132 5.15 27.98 -20.67
C VAL A 132 5.06 26.46 -20.82
N ALA A 133 4.03 25.83 -20.28
CA ALA A 133 3.82 24.38 -20.42
C ALA A 133 3.61 23.99 -21.89
N LEU A 134 2.86 24.78 -22.66
CA LEU A 134 2.70 24.58 -24.10
C LEU A 134 4.02 24.71 -24.85
N LEU A 135 4.86 25.70 -24.52
CA LEU A 135 6.18 25.87 -25.11
C LEU A 135 7.10 24.68 -24.81
N ILE A 136 7.09 24.17 -23.58
CA ILE A 136 7.84 22.96 -23.19
C ILE A 136 7.39 21.78 -24.06
N ASN A 137 6.08 21.52 -24.15
CA ASN A 137 5.54 20.43 -24.96
C ASN A 137 5.90 20.54 -26.45
N LYS A 138 5.79 21.75 -27.03
CA LYS A 138 6.21 22.00 -28.41
C LYS A 138 7.70 21.76 -28.63
N THR A 139 8.53 22.12 -27.66
CA THR A 139 9.98 21.90 -27.71
C THR A 139 10.32 20.40 -27.63
N ILE A 140 9.64 19.66 -26.74
CA ILE A 140 9.76 18.19 -26.63
C ILE A 140 9.40 17.50 -27.95
N ASN A 141 8.31 17.95 -28.58
CA ASN A 141 7.82 17.43 -29.87
C ASN A 141 8.65 17.89 -31.09
N GLY A 142 9.64 18.76 -30.91
CA GLY A 142 10.47 19.29 -31.99
C GLY A 142 9.80 20.37 -32.86
N GLU A 143 8.66 20.92 -32.43
CA GLU A 143 7.96 22.01 -33.11
C GLU A 143 8.64 23.37 -32.91
N VAL A 144 9.45 23.50 -31.86
CA VAL A 144 10.28 24.68 -31.57
C VAL A 144 11.74 24.26 -31.54
N GLY A 145 12.58 24.95 -32.32
CA GLY A 145 14.02 24.72 -32.37
C GLY A 145 14.81 25.53 -31.34
N ALA A 146 16.09 25.19 -31.16
CA ALA A 146 17.00 25.90 -30.26
C ALA A 146 17.11 27.42 -30.55
N PRO A 147 17.20 27.89 -31.81
CA PRO A 147 17.34 29.33 -32.10
C PRO A 147 16.13 30.17 -31.66
N ASP A 148 14.92 29.61 -31.75
CA ASP A 148 13.69 30.36 -31.49
C ASP A 148 13.27 30.36 -30.01
N LEU A 149 13.74 29.36 -29.25
CA LEU A 149 13.29 29.11 -27.88
C LEU A 149 13.51 30.29 -26.94
N LYS A 150 14.66 30.97 -27.02
CA LYS A 150 14.94 32.16 -26.19
C LYS A 150 13.96 33.29 -26.47
N SER A 151 13.69 33.57 -27.74
CA SER A 151 12.75 34.61 -28.15
C SER A 151 11.33 34.32 -27.66
N PHE A 152 10.90 33.05 -27.70
CA PHE A 152 9.60 32.67 -27.16
C PHE A 152 9.52 32.82 -25.64
N ILE A 153 10.53 32.38 -24.88
CA ILE A 153 10.57 32.55 -23.43
C ILE A 153 10.56 34.06 -23.07
N GLN A 154 11.36 34.86 -23.77
CA GLN A 154 11.41 36.31 -23.58
C GLN A 154 10.03 36.93 -23.84
N ALA A 155 9.40 36.63 -24.98
CA ALA A 155 8.09 37.15 -25.35
C ALA A 155 6.97 36.77 -24.37
N ILE A 156 7.03 35.57 -23.77
CA ILE A 156 6.11 35.19 -22.69
C ILE A 156 6.40 36.05 -21.46
N SER A 157 7.67 36.15 -21.04
CA SER A 157 8.04 36.86 -19.80
C SER A 157 7.78 38.38 -19.88
N ASP A 158 7.88 38.99 -21.05
CA ASP A 158 7.64 40.43 -21.28
C ASP A 158 6.18 40.84 -21.07
N LYS A 159 5.25 39.87 -21.12
CA LYS A 159 3.84 40.10 -20.75
C LYS A 159 3.67 40.34 -19.24
N SER A 160 4.67 39.99 -18.44
CA SER A 160 4.62 40.15 -16.99
C SER A 160 5.11 41.52 -16.55
N THR A 161 4.41 42.12 -15.59
CA THR A 161 4.88 43.32 -14.87
C THR A 161 5.63 42.97 -13.57
N SER A 162 5.78 41.68 -13.26
CA SER A 162 6.44 41.22 -12.03
C SER A 162 7.96 41.29 -12.16
N LYS A 163 8.59 42.12 -11.32
CA LYS A 163 10.07 42.20 -11.20
C LYS A 163 10.71 40.85 -10.89
N SER A 164 10.03 40.00 -10.13
CA SER A 164 10.51 38.65 -9.80
C SER A 164 10.56 37.78 -11.05
N ILE A 165 9.49 37.78 -11.85
CA ILE A 165 9.42 37.02 -13.11
C ILE A 165 10.49 37.52 -14.07
N THR A 166 10.70 38.83 -14.21
CA THR A 166 11.77 39.39 -15.03
C THR A 166 13.16 38.91 -14.59
N LYS A 167 13.41 38.85 -13.28
CA LYS A 167 14.67 38.33 -12.74
C LYS A 167 14.84 36.84 -13.03
N TYR A 168 13.78 36.04 -12.85
CA TYR A 168 13.82 34.61 -13.11
C TYR A 168 13.96 34.29 -14.59
N SER A 169 13.27 35.02 -15.48
CA SER A 169 13.40 34.83 -16.92
C SER A 169 14.80 35.18 -17.42
N ALA A 170 15.40 36.27 -16.92
CA ALA A 170 16.79 36.62 -17.22
C ALA A 170 17.78 35.51 -16.82
N GLU A 171 17.54 34.85 -15.68
CA GLU A 171 18.35 33.71 -15.25
C GLU A 171 18.23 32.54 -16.23
N ILE A 172 17.02 32.18 -16.64
CA ILE A 172 16.78 31.09 -17.59
C ILE A 172 17.43 31.39 -18.94
N LEU A 173 17.27 32.62 -19.44
CA LEU A 173 17.78 33.08 -20.74
C LEU A 173 19.32 33.23 -20.78
N SER A 174 19.97 33.21 -19.62
CA SER A 174 21.44 33.25 -19.52
C SER A 174 22.13 31.94 -19.91
N LEU A 175 21.40 30.81 -19.97
CA LEU A 175 21.92 29.55 -20.52
C LEU A 175 22.24 29.72 -22.01
N SER A 176 23.21 28.96 -22.55
CA SER A 176 23.43 28.96 -24.00
C SER A 176 22.23 28.35 -24.73
N GLU A 177 22.09 28.60 -26.03
CA GLU A 177 20.95 28.11 -26.82
C GLU A 177 20.80 26.58 -26.74
N ASP A 178 21.90 25.85 -26.94
CA ASP A 178 21.90 24.38 -26.86
C ASP A 178 21.57 23.87 -25.47
N VAL A 179 22.14 24.48 -24.43
CA VAL A 179 21.91 24.09 -23.02
C VAL A 179 20.46 24.33 -22.64
N LEU A 180 19.91 25.50 -22.97
CA LEU A 180 18.51 25.82 -22.72
C LEU A 180 17.57 24.87 -23.47
N TYR A 181 17.87 24.57 -24.73
CA TYR A 181 17.08 23.65 -25.54
C TYR A 181 17.03 22.24 -24.94
N GLN A 182 18.19 21.68 -24.57
CA GLN A 182 18.24 20.37 -23.93
C GLN A 182 17.60 20.37 -22.54
N PHE A 183 17.79 21.44 -21.76
CA PHE A 183 17.14 21.58 -20.45
C PHE A 183 15.62 21.53 -20.57
N ILE A 184 15.02 22.35 -21.44
CA ILE A 184 13.56 22.39 -21.62
C ILE A 184 13.00 21.03 -22.03
N LYS A 185 13.73 20.24 -22.83
CA LYS A 185 13.32 18.88 -23.23
C LYS A 185 13.32 17.85 -22.09
N LYS A 186 13.95 18.17 -20.96
CA LYS A 186 14.04 17.29 -19.77
C LYS A 186 13.05 17.67 -18.67
N ILE A 187 12.17 18.65 -18.93
CA ILE A 187 11.15 19.10 -17.97
C ILE A 187 9.85 18.34 -18.18
N SER A 188 9.24 17.90 -17.09
CA SER A 188 7.87 17.41 -17.06
C SER A 188 7.09 17.98 -15.86
N PHE A 189 5.77 17.86 -15.90
CA PHE A 189 4.89 18.32 -14.84
C PHE A 189 4.10 17.15 -14.24
N GLU A 190 3.97 17.12 -12.91
CA GLU A 190 3.13 16.17 -12.19
C GLU A 190 2.09 16.96 -11.37
N LEU A 191 1.00 17.34 -12.03
CA LEU A 191 -0.01 18.31 -11.52
C LEU A 191 -1.30 17.62 -11.07
N GLY A 192 -2.12 18.35 -10.30
CA GLY A 192 -3.39 17.85 -9.77
C GLY A 192 -3.23 16.84 -8.63
N GLU A 193 -2.06 16.80 -8.02
CA GLU A 193 -1.70 15.83 -6.99
C GLU A 193 -2.13 16.31 -5.60
N GLU A 194 -3.44 16.45 -5.36
CA GLU A 194 -3.98 16.91 -4.06
C GLU A 194 -3.85 15.83 -2.96
N TYR A 195 -4.14 14.57 -3.28
CA TYR A 195 -4.23 13.48 -2.30
C TYR A 195 -2.98 12.59 -2.30
N ILE A 196 -1.81 13.16 -1.98
CA ILE A 196 -0.53 12.44 -1.99
C ILE A 196 -0.48 11.21 -1.05
N ILE A 197 -1.25 11.24 0.05
CA ILE A 197 -1.39 10.08 0.95
C ILE A 197 -2.03 8.88 0.23
N SER A 198 -2.96 9.11 -0.69
CA SER A 198 -3.57 8.04 -1.48
C SER A 198 -2.54 7.35 -2.39
N LYS A 199 -1.52 8.07 -2.89
CA LYS A 199 -0.41 7.45 -3.62
C LYS A 199 0.46 6.57 -2.72
N CYS A 200 0.72 7.00 -1.49
CA CYS A 200 1.40 6.16 -0.50
C CYS A 200 0.59 4.88 -0.20
N HIS A 201 -0.72 5.01 0.01
CA HIS A 201 -1.62 3.87 0.19
C HIS A 201 -1.57 2.90 -1.00
N ASN A 202 -1.67 3.41 -2.23
CA ASN A 202 -1.60 2.56 -3.42
C ASN A 202 -0.23 1.84 -3.53
N ALA A 203 0.87 2.52 -3.19
CA ALA A 203 2.19 1.91 -3.18
C ALA A 203 2.34 0.82 -2.11
N ILE A 204 1.74 0.98 -0.93
CA ILE A 204 1.70 -0.05 0.12
C ILE A 204 0.83 -1.23 -0.31
N LYS A 205 -0.36 -0.96 -0.87
CA LYS A 205 -1.26 -1.99 -1.41
C LYS A 205 -0.56 -2.85 -2.48
N ALA A 206 0.25 -2.22 -3.33
CA ALA A 206 1.06 -2.90 -4.34
C ALA A 206 2.13 -3.86 -3.75
N LYS A 207 2.38 -3.83 -2.44
CA LYS A 207 3.23 -4.79 -1.72
C LYS A 207 2.42 -5.93 -1.09
N MET A 208 1.28 -6.30 -1.68
CA MET A 208 0.42 -7.40 -1.23
C MET A 208 -0.10 -7.19 0.20
N ILE A 209 -0.45 -5.95 0.54
CA ILE A 209 -1.10 -5.60 1.80
C ILE A 209 -2.61 -5.51 1.58
N ASN A 210 -3.37 -6.25 2.37
CA ASN A 210 -4.83 -6.25 2.33
C ASN A 210 -5.40 -4.86 2.66
N ASP A 211 -6.52 -4.50 2.02
CA ASP A 211 -7.17 -3.19 2.21
C ASP A 211 -7.56 -2.95 3.68
N LYS A 212 -7.91 -4.02 4.42
CA LYS A 212 -8.25 -3.97 5.85
C LYS A 212 -7.08 -3.49 6.72
N ASP A 213 -5.85 -3.76 6.30
CA ASP A 213 -4.62 -3.46 7.06
C ASP A 213 -3.90 -2.20 6.56
N LEU A 214 -4.29 -1.71 5.38
CA LEU A 214 -3.62 -0.63 4.67
C LEU A 214 -3.35 0.62 5.52
N ARG A 215 -4.36 1.06 6.29
CA ARG A 215 -4.23 2.24 7.15
C ARG A 215 -3.25 2.02 8.31
N ASN A 216 -3.23 0.83 8.88
CA ASN A 216 -2.33 0.50 9.97
C ASN A 216 -0.89 0.31 9.46
N ALA A 217 -0.74 -0.36 8.31
CA ALA A 217 0.54 -0.47 7.62
C ALA A 217 1.12 0.92 7.29
N PHE A 218 0.32 1.80 6.71
CA PHE A 218 0.72 3.17 6.40
C PHE A 218 1.22 3.92 7.65
N LYS A 219 0.47 3.91 8.75
CA LYS A 219 0.88 4.58 10.00
C LYS A 219 2.18 4.04 10.56
N LEU A 220 2.36 2.72 10.56
CA LEU A 220 3.57 2.08 11.09
C LEU A 220 4.80 2.45 10.24
N ILE A 221 4.67 2.35 8.91
CA ILE A 221 5.77 2.67 7.99
C ILE A 221 6.10 4.17 8.02
N ASP A 222 5.09 5.03 7.96
CA ASP A 222 5.23 6.48 8.02
C ASP A 222 5.95 6.91 9.30
N SER A 223 5.47 6.49 10.47
CA SER A 223 6.10 6.85 11.74
C SER A 223 7.55 6.37 11.85
N SER A 224 7.84 5.16 11.40
CA SER A 224 9.20 4.60 11.43
C SER A 224 10.18 5.37 10.53
N ILE A 225 9.75 5.77 9.33
CA ILE A 225 10.59 6.56 8.41
C ILE A 225 10.77 7.99 8.92
N ARG A 226 9.72 8.61 9.49
CA ARG A 226 9.85 9.95 10.10
C ARG A 226 10.84 9.97 11.25
N GLU A 227 10.81 8.94 12.10
CA GLU A 227 11.76 8.80 13.22
C GLU A 227 13.20 8.66 12.72
N ASP A 228 13.44 7.80 11.72
CA ASP A 228 14.77 7.64 11.09
C ASP A 228 15.26 8.94 10.43
N ASN A 229 14.35 9.67 9.76
CA ASN A 229 14.66 10.97 9.18
C ASN A 229 15.07 11.98 10.26
N PHE A 230 14.33 12.04 11.38
CA PHE A 230 14.66 12.92 12.50
C PHE A 230 16.06 12.62 13.06
N PHE A 231 16.40 11.35 13.28
CA PHE A 231 17.73 10.97 13.74
C PHE A 231 18.83 11.29 12.71
N SER A 232 18.54 11.14 11.42
CA SER A 232 19.48 11.50 10.35
C SER A 232 19.79 12.99 10.35
N VAL A 233 18.76 13.86 10.42
CA VAL A 233 18.95 15.32 10.50
C VAL A 233 19.71 15.71 11.77
N LYS A 234 19.34 15.13 12.92
CA LYS A 234 20.03 15.38 14.19
C LYS A 234 21.51 14.99 14.14
N GLY A 235 21.84 13.95 13.39
CA GLY A 235 23.21 13.49 13.15
C GLY A 235 23.95 14.25 12.04
N ASN A 236 23.36 15.29 11.45
CA ASN A 236 23.87 16.03 10.29
C ASN A 236 24.11 15.14 9.05
N ASN A 237 23.30 14.08 8.90
CA ASN A 237 23.32 13.19 7.75
C ASN A 237 22.23 13.58 6.75
N LYS A 238 22.50 13.33 5.47
CA LYS A 238 21.51 13.48 4.40
C LYS A 238 20.42 12.41 4.50
N ILE A 239 19.19 12.78 4.19
CA ILE A 239 18.07 11.83 4.11
C ILE A 239 18.08 11.22 2.72
N ILE A 240 18.70 10.05 2.59
CA ILE A 240 18.71 9.24 1.37
C ILE A 240 18.42 7.80 1.77
N ILE A 241 17.44 7.18 1.11
CA ILE A 241 17.05 5.79 1.32
C ILE A 241 17.20 5.05 0.00
N SER A 242 18.12 4.09 -0.04
CA SER A 242 18.25 3.14 -1.14
C SER A 242 17.21 2.02 -1.05
N PHE A 243 16.97 1.32 -2.16
CA PHE A 243 16.13 0.12 -2.16
C PHE A 243 16.57 -0.91 -1.11
N ASP A 244 17.89 -1.12 -0.99
CA ASP A 244 18.46 -2.09 -0.06
C ASP A 244 18.29 -1.64 1.40
N ASP A 245 18.49 -0.36 1.70
CA ASP A 245 18.26 0.20 3.03
C ASP A 245 16.78 0.09 3.42
N PHE A 246 15.89 0.43 2.47
CA PHE A 246 14.44 0.33 2.68
C PHE A 246 14.03 -1.11 3.00
N HIS A 247 14.50 -2.08 2.21
CA HIS A 247 14.21 -3.49 2.45
C HIS A 247 14.83 -3.98 3.76
N LYS A 248 16.09 -3.63 4.05
CA LYS A 248 16.79 -4.08 5.25
C LYS A 248 16.08 -3.60 6.52
N LYS A 249 15.64 -2.33 6.54
CA LYS A 249 15.05 -1.71 7.73
C LYS A 249 13.56 -2.00 7.87
N TYR A 250 12.78 -1.85 6.80
CA TYR A 250 11.32 -1.74 6.92
C TYR A 250 10.56 -2.98 6.44
N ARG A 251 11.19 -3.96 5.77
CA ARG A 251 10.49 -5.18 5.27
C ARG A 251 9.67 -5.90 6.34
N LYS A 252 10.15 -5.88 7.59
CA LYS A 252 9.49 -6.58 8.70
C LYS A 252 8.16 -5.95 9.06
N HIS A 253 7.98 -4.65 8.83
CA HIS A 253 6.68 -3.99 8.99
C HIS A 253 5.66 -4.49 7.97
N PHE A 254 6.07 -4.74 6.71
CA PHE A 254 5.19 -5.35 5.71
C PHE A 254 4.86 -6.81 6.05
N GLN A 255 5.89 -7.60 6.38
CA GLN A 255 5.72 -9.01 6.74
C GLN A 255 4.79 -9.22 7.93
N PHE A 256 4.75 -8.28 8.88
CA PHE A 256 3.83 -8.34 10.00
C PHE A 256 2.36 -8.40 9.55
N PHE A 257 1.99 -7.62 8.53
CA PHE A 257 0.63 -7.63 7.99
C PHE A 257 0.41 -8.74 6.95
N GLN A 258 1.46 -9.17 6.24
CA GLN A 258 1.36 -10.29 5.28
C GLN A 258 1.21 -11.64 5.97
N ASN A 259 1.80 -11.81 7.15
CA ASN A 259 1.84 -13.07 7.89
C ASN A 259 0.94 -13.04 9.14
N SER A 260 -0.05 -12.16 9.19
CA SER A 260 -1.00 -12.12 10.31
C SER A 260 -1.89 -13.37 10.30
N SER A 261 -2.23 -13.89 11.48
CA SER A 261 -3.19 -14.99 11.62
C SER A 261 -4.52 -14.65 10.95
N LEU A 262 -5.22 -15.67 10.44
CA LEU A 262 -6.55 -15.49 9.86
C LEU A 262 -7.51 -14.85 10.85
N LYS A 263 -8.19 -13.80 10.40
CA LYS A 263 -9.19 -13.12 11.21
C LYS A 263 -10.46 -13.97 11.27
N ILE A 264 -10.98 -14.19 12.47
CA ILE A 264 -12.27 -14.82 12.66
C ILE A 264 -13.37 -13.77 12.47
N TYR A 265 -14.32 -14.11 11.60
CA TYR A 265 -15.54 -13.35 11.36
C TYR A 265 -16.72 -13.97 12.10
N HIS A 266 -17.64 -13.10 12.51
CA HIS A 266 -18.92 -13.50 13.09
C HIS A 266 -20.00 -13.37 12.01
N PHE A 267 -20.81 -14.42 11.89
CA PHE A 267 -21.91 -14.51 10.94
C PHE A 267 -23.20 -14.78 11.69
N ASP A 268 -24.25 -14.07 11.32
CA ASP A 268 -25.61 -14.32 11.80
C ASP A 268 -26.30 -15.31 10.85
N GLU A 269 -25.90 -16.58 10.90
CA GLU A 269 -26.47 -17.63 10.06
C GLU A 269 -27.77 -18.19 10.66
N ALA A 270 -28.78 -18.33 9.81
CA ALA A 270 -29.99 -19.05 10.18
C ALA A 270 -29.66 -20.53 10.38
N LEU A 271 -30.12 -21.09 11.50
CA LEU A 271 -30.01 -22.52 11.76
C LEU A 271 -30.93 -23.29 10.81
N PRO A 272 -30.52 -24.48 10.34
CA PRO A 272 -31.41 -25.38 9.60
C PRO A 272 -32.63 -25.76 10.45
N ASP A 273 -33.80 -25.89 9.80
CA ASP A 273 -35.06 -26.20 10.48
C ASP A 273 -35.03 -27.59 11.17
N GLU A 274 -34.35 -28.57 10.55
CA GLU A 274 -34.28 -29.95 11.04
C GLU A 274 -32.84 -30.33 11.42
N LEU A 275 -32.38 -29.89 12.61
CA LEU A 275 -31.02 -30.14 13.10
C LEU A 275 -30.67 -31.64 13.19
N GLN A 276 -31.64 -32.48 13.56
CA GLN A 276 -31.47 -33.93 13.67
C GLN A 276 -31.24 -34.60 12.32
N GLN A 277 -31.52 -33.91 11.19
CA GLN A 277 -31.25 -34.46 9.87
C GLN A 277 -29.82 -34.27 9.39
N LEU A 278 -29.06 -33.37 10.03
CA LEU A 278 -27.65 -33.14 9.72
C LEU A 278 -26.86 -34.43 9.99
N THR A 279 -25.99 -34.80 9.06
CA THR A 279 -25.31 -36.10 9.08
C THR A 279 -24.39 -36.21 10.29
N PHE A 280 -23.71 -35.13 10.66
CA PHE A 280 -22.86 -35.14 11.85
C PHE A 280 -23.69 -35.28 13.14
N ILE A 281 -24.86 -34.62 13.26
CA ILE A 281 -25.74 -34.76 14.44
C ILE A 281 -26.23 -36.20 14.57
N LYS A 282 -26.65 -36.84 13.48
CA LYS A 282 -27.03 -38.26 13.48
C LYS A 282 -25.91 -39.16 13.99
N GLN A 283 -24.68 -38.91 13.54
CA GLN A 283 -23.52 -39.67 13.99
C GLN A 283 -23.24 -39.47 15.50
N LEU A 284 -23.43 -38.26 16.03
CA LEU A 284 -23.23 -37.96 17.45
C LEU A 284 -24.33 -38.56 18.34
N MET A 285 -25.59 -38.52 17.90
CA MET A 285 -26.69 -39.20 18.58
C MET A 285 -26.47 -40.72 18.61
N GLU A 286 -26.02 -41.31 17.49
CA GLU A 286 -25.80 -42.76 17.39
C GLU A 286 -24.77 -43.29 18.40
N ILE A 287 -23.71 -42.51 18.67
CA ILE A 287 -22.67 -42.89 19.62
C ILE A 287 -23.00 -42.49 21.06
N GLY A 288 -24.14 -41.83 21.30
CA GLY A 288 -24.56 -41.36 22.62
C GLY A 288 -23.87 -40.08 23.10
N ASP A 289 -23.25 -39.30 22.20
CA ASP A 289 -22.63 -38.00 22.53
C ASP A 289 -23.67 -36.90 22.73
N ILE A 290 -24.80 -36.98 22.02
CA ILE A 290 -25.93 -36.04 22.12
C ILE A 290 -27.20 -36.83 22.45
N PRO A 291 -27.92 -36.49 23.53
CA PRO A 291 -29.27 -37.02 23.77
C PRO A 291 -30.26 -36.58 22.70
N ASP A 292 -31.23 -37.44 22.35
CA ASP A 292 -32.20 -37.18 21.28
C ASP A 292 -33.06 -35.92 21.50
N ASP A 293 -33.22 -35.48 22.74
CA ASP A 293 -34.03 -34.33 23.18
C ASP A 293 -33.21 -33.07 23.50
N ASP A 294 -31.88 -33.12 23.44
CA ASP A 294 -31.03 -31.95 23.75
C ASP A 294 -30.84 -31.03 22.54
N LEU A 295 -31.89 -30.26 22.25
CA LEU A 295 -31.86 -29.22 21.22
C LEU A 295 -30.78 -28.17 21.47
N GLY A 296 -30.40 -27.92 22.73
CA GLY A 296 -29.40 -26.91 23.07
C GLY A 296 -28.01 -27.27 22.56
N ILE A 297 -27.59 -28.53 22.77
CA ILE A 297 -26.31 -29.04 22.26
C ILE A 297 -26.32 -29.10 20.73
N MET A 298 -27.43 -29.54 20.11
CA MET A 298 -27.56 -29.57 18.65
C MET A 298 -27.39 -28.18 18.04
N VAL A 299 -28.00 -27.16 18.64
CA VAL A 299 -27.86 -25.76 18.22
C VAL A 299 -26.40 -25.31 18.35
N ASP A 300 -25.77 -25.51 19.51
CA ASP A 300 -24.39 -25.07 19.76
C ASP A 300 -23.38 -25.71 18.79
N TYR A 301 -23.48 -27.02 18.55
CA TYR A 301 -22.57 -27.71 17.62
C TYR A 301 -22.84 -27.33 16.17
N THR A 302 -24.10 -27.14 15.79
CA THR A 302 -24.45 -26.64 14.45
C THR A 302 -23.92 -25.22 14.26
N SER A 303 -24.06 -24.34 15.24
CA SER A 303 -23.49 -22.99 15.18
C SER A 303 -21.97 -23.00 15.03
N LYS A 304 -21.25 -23.90 15.70
CA LYS A 304 -19.80 -24.08 15.51
C LYS A 304 -19.47 -24.55 14.10
N MET A 305 -20.21 -25.53 13.58
CA MET A 305 -20.03 -26.02 12.22
C MET A 305 -20.21 -24.91 11.18
N LEU A 306 -21.31 -24.16 11.29
CA LEU A 306 -21.63 -23.03 10.42
C LEU A 306 -20.55 -21.94 10.52
N LYS A 307 -20.16 -21.55 11.74
CA LYS A 307 -19.06 -20.59 11.98
C LYS A 307 -17.78 -21.02 11.27
N ALA A 308 -17.36 -22.27 11.41
CA ALA A 308 -16.14 -22.78 10.77
C ALA A 308 -16.27 -22.78 9.25
N LYS A 309 -17.37 -23.31 8.71
CA LYS A 309 -17.66 -23.37 7.28
C LYS A 309 -17.64 -21.98 6.63
N SER A 310 -18.32 -21.02 7.23
CA SER A 310 -18.39 -19.67 6.68
C SER A 310 -17.07 -18.90 6.78
N ASN A 311 -16.34 -19.07 7.88
CA ASN A 311 -14.98 -18.52 7.97
C ASN A 311 -14.05 -19.09 6.90
N ILE A 312 -14.05 -20.42 6.71
CA ILE A 312 -13.25 -21.08 5.66
C ILE A 312 -13.62 -20.56 4.28
N ASN A 313 -14.92 -20.50 3.96
CA ASN A 313 -15.39 -19.98 2.67
C ASN A 313 -14.97 -18.52 2.45
N THR A 314 -15.07 -17.68 3.49
CA THR A 314 -14.61 -16.29 3.43
C THR A 314 -13.10 -16.20 3.23
N TRP A 315 -12.31 -16.99 3.96
CA TRP A 315 -10.85 -16.98 3.78
C TRP A 315 -10.44 -17.43 2.38
N GLN A 316 -11.12 -18.42 1.78
CA GLN A 316 -10.88 -18.81 0.39
C GLN A 316 -11.31 -17.71 -0.60
N ALA A 317 -12.49 -17.12 -0.41
CA ALA A 317 -13.02 -16.09 -1.29
C ALA A 317 -12.17 -14.81 -1.27
N ASP A 318 -11.63 -14.44 -0.11
CA ASP A 318 -10.77 -13.28 0.09
C ASP A 318 -9.31 -13.55 -0.33
N GLY A 319 -8.96 -14.80 -0.67
CA GLY A 319 -7.59 -15.21 -0.99
C GLY A 319 -6.65 -15.22 0.23
N ASP A 320 -7.21 -15.22 1.44
CA ASP A 320 -6.47 -15.36 2.70
C ASP A 320 -5.94 -16.80 2.89
N ILE A 321 -6.55 -17.81 2.25
CA ILE A 321 -6.02 -19.19 2.12
C ILE A 321 -6.11 -19.68 0.67
N THR A 322 -5.10 -20.43 0.22
CA THR A 322 -5.09 -21.08 -1.11
C THR A 322 -5.81 -22.43 -1.09
N ASP A 323 -6.23 -22.92 -2.26
CA ASP A 323 -6.80 -24.27 -2.40
C ASP A 323 -5.83 -25.37 -1.95
N PHE A 324 -4.53 -25.19 -2.19
CA PHE A 324 -3.51 -26.13 -1.76
C PHE A 324 -3.38 -26.17 -0.23
N GLU A 325 -3.38 -25.02 0.44
CA GLU A 325 -3.38 -24.94 1.91
C GLU A 325 -4.65 -25.54 2.50
N PHE A 326 -5.80 -25.29 1.89
CA PHE A 326 -7.06 -25.87 2.31
C PHE A 326 -7.11 -27.40 2.16
N GLU A 327 -6.68 -27.94 1.02
CA GLU A 327 -6.61 -29.38 0.81
C GLU A 327 -5.58 -30.05 1.74
N ASN A 328 -4.46 -29.38 2.04
CA ASN A 328 -3.52 -29.86 3.05
C ASN A 328 -4.12 -29.86 4.46
N LEU A 329 -4.84 -28.82 4.85
CA LEU A 329 -5.57 -28.76 6.12
C LEU A 329 -6.56 -29.93 6.23
N ARG A 330 -7.35 -30.15 5.18
CA ARG A 330 -8.30 -31.25 5.09
C ARG A 330 -7.61 -32.61 5.20
N GLY A 331 -6.58 -32.84 4.38
CA GLY A 331 -5.82 -34.09 4.35
C GLY A 331 -5.15 -34.41 5.69
N ASN A 332 -4.53 -33.43 6.34
CA ASN A 332 -3.91 -33.59 7.65
C ASN A 332 -4.96 -33.88 8.74
N THR A 333 -6.11 -33.21 8.70
CA THR A 333 -7.22 -33.46 9.65
C THR A 333 -7.76 -34.87 9.50
N ILE A 334 -8.00 -35.33 8.26
CA ILE A 334 -8.44 -36.70 7.97
C ILE A 334 -7.38 -37.71 8.40
N LEU A 335 -6.10 -37.48 8.12
CA LEU A 335 -5.02 -38.37 8.53
C LEU A 335 -4.92 -38.47 10.06
N MET A 336 -5.06 -37.36 10.78
CA MET A 336 -5.09 -37.34 12.24
C MET A 336 -6.25 -38.17 12.78
N TRP A 337 -7.45 -37.97 12.24
CA TRP A 337 -8.63 -38.76 12.56
C TRP A 337 -8.42 -40.24 12.25
N GLU A 338 -7.97 -40.59 11.04
CA GLU A 338 -7.73 -41.98 10.61
C GLU A 338 -6.75 -42.70 11.53
N ASN A 339 -5.67 -42.03 11.94
CA ASN A 339 -4.68 -42.60 12.85
C ASN A 339 -5.29 -42.92 14.22
N LYS A 340 -6.12 -42.02 14.77
CA LYS A 340 -6.83 -42.24 16.04
C LYS A 340 -7.88 -43.35 15.90
N TRP A 341 -8.66 -43.31 14.82
CA TRP A 341 -9.68 -44.31 14.51
C TRP A 341 -9.07 -45.71 14.35
N LYS A 342 -8.03 -45.86 13.51
CA LYS A 342 -7.31 -47.13 13.31
C LYS A 342 -6.69 -47.64 14.59
N ARG A 343 -6.17 -46.75 15.45
CA ARG A 343 -5.61 -47.12 16.76
C ARG A 343 -6.67 -47.70 17.69
N LYS A 344 -7.85 -47.09 17.74
CA LYS A 344 -8.95 -47.51 18.62
C LYS A 344 -9.63 -48.79 18.12
N TYR A 345 -9.88 -48.92 16.81
CA TYR A 345 -10.58 -50.08 16.22
C TYR A 345 -9.66 -51.21 15.72
N ARG A 346 -8.35 -51.21 16.03
CA ARG A 346 -7.40 -52.25 15.56
C ARG A 346 -7.76 -53.66 16.03
N LYS A 347 -8.37 -53.80 17.21
CA LYS A 347 -8.77 -55.09 17.79
C LYS A 347 -10.21 -55.42 17.39
N SER A 348 -10.56 -56.71 17.43
CA SER A 348 -11.97 -57.11 17.34
C SER A 348 -12.65 -56.76 18.66
N PHE A 349 -13.63 -55.88 18.61
CA PHE A 349 -14.49 -55.50 19.74
C PHE A 349 -15.90 -56.02 19.50
N ASP A 350 -16.64 -56.23 20.58
CA ASP A 350 -18.08 -56.44 20.49
C ASP A 350 -18.78 -55.15 20.06
N GLU A 351 -19.98 -55.29 19.52
CA GLU A 351 -20.74 -54.16 18.99
C GLU A 351 -21.12 -53.15 20.09
N LEU A 352 -21.21 -53.64 21.34
CA LEU A 352 -21.48 -52.83 22.52
C LEU A 352 -20.35 -51.83 22.83
N SER A 353 -19.09 -52.18 22.54
CA SER A 353 -17.95 -51.28 22.79
C SER A 353 -17.73 -50.23 21.70
N HIS A 354 -18.43 -50.30 20.56
CA HIS A 354 -18.18 -49.38 19.45
C HIS A 354 -18.50 -47.92 19.79
N ASN A 355 -19.52 -47.68 20.60
CA ASN A 355 -19.94 -46.32 20.97
C ASN A 355 -18.93 -45.69 21.93
N ASP A 356 -18.50 -46.41 22.97
CA ASP A 356 -17.47 -45.96 23.92
C ASP A 356 -16.15 -45.62 23.20
N LEU A 357 -15.73 -46.46 22.23
CA LEU A 357 -14.53 -46.20 21.43
C LEU A 357 -14.70 -44.97 20.53
N ALA A 358 -15.90 -44.69 20.04
CA ALA A 358 -16.20 -43.50 19.24
C ALA A 358 -16.18 -42.22 20.08
N LEU A 359 -16.75 -42.25 21.29
CA LEU A 359 -16.70 -41.17 22.28
C LEU A 359 -15.24 -40.79 22.60
N ASP A 360 -14.41 -41.78 22.87
CA ASP A 360 -12.98 -41.59 23.09
C ASP A 360 -12.26 -40.89 21.90
N ILE A 361 -12.67 -41.18 20.66
CA ILE A 361 -12.06 -40.58 19.46
C ILE A 361 -12.47 -39.12 19.35
N ILE A 362 -13.76 -38.82 19.52
CA ILE A 362 -14.26 -37.46 19.34
C ILE A 362 -13.75 -36.52 20.45
N ASP A 363 -13.67 -36.98 21.69
CA ASP A 363 -13.09 -36.21 22.80
C ASP A 363 -11.62 -35.88 22.53
N ASP A 364 -10.83 -36.89 22.12
CA ASP A 364 -9.42 -36.71 21.75
C ASP A 364 -9.24 -35.81 20.50
N MET A 365 -10.26 -35.64 19.65
CA MET A 365 -10.21 -34.69 18.53
C MET A 365 -10.65 -33.27 18.94
N ARG A 366 -11.63 -33.14 19.85
CA ARG A 366 -12.14 -31.85 20.35
C ARG A 366 -11.16 -31.14 21.28
N GLU A 367 -10.37 -31.90 22.04
CA GLU A 367 -9.38 -31.35 22.98
C GLU A 367 -8.09 -30.88 22.29
N ASN A 368 -7.82 -31.35 21.07
CA ASN A 368 -6.61 -31.03 20.32
C ASN A 368 -6.95 -30.08 19.15
N PRO A 369 -6.65 -28.76 19.25
CA PRO A 369 -6.91 -27.83 18.17
C PRO A 369 -6.28 -28.31 16.87
N ILE A 370 -7.00 -28.15 15.76
CA ILE A 370 -6.46 -28.43 14.44
C ILE A 370 -5.42 -27.35 14.15
N SER A 371 -4.15 -27.70 14.34
CA SER A 371 -3.04 -26.79 14.11
C SER A 371 -2.62 -26.81 12.64
N PHE A 372 -2.78 -25.66 11.99
CA PHE A 372 -2.22 -25.36 10.69
C PHE A 372 -1.70 -23.93 10.77
N ASP A 373 -0.54 -23.63 10.18
CA ASP A 373 0.27 -22.42 10.49
C ASP A 373 -0.51 -21.09 10.42
N ILE A 374 -1.59 -21.04 9.63
CA ILE A 374 -2.43 -19.86 9.40
C ILE A 374 -3.76 -19.88 10.19
N LEU A 375 -4.18 -21.03 10.73
CA LEU A 375 -5.45 -21.12 11.47
C LEU A 375 -5.37 -20.38 12.80
N PRO A 376 -6.44 -19.64 13.17
CA PRO A 376 -6.49 -19.00 14.46
C PRO A 376 -6.61 -20.06 15.56
N ASN A 377 -5.99 -19.82 16.70
CA ASN A 377 -6.10 -20.69 17.87
C ASN A 377 -7.48 -20.54 18.54
N ASP A 378 -8.53 -21.04 17.88
CA ASP A 378 -9.93 -21.02 18.33
C ASP A 378 -10.53 -22.44 18.24
N LEU A 379 -10.85 -23.02 19.40
CA LEU A 379 -11.44 -24.35 19.51
C LEU A 379 -12.83 -24.46 18.86
N SER A 380 -13.60 -23.37 18.78
CA SER A 380 -14.90 -23.39 18.11
C SER A 380 -14.77 -23.54 16.60
N ILE A 381 -13.71 -22.99 15.99
CA ILE A 381 -13.38 -23.21 14.57
C ILE A 381 -12.89 -24.64 14.36
N SER A 382 -11.98 -25.12 15.23
CA SER A 382 -11.46 -26.49 15.13
C SER A 382 -12.58 -27.52 15.23
N ASN A 383 -13.42 -27.45 16.27
CA ASN A 383 -14.52 -28.38 16.47
C ASN A 383 -15.58 -28.24 15.39
N GLY A 384 -15.89 -27.00 14.99
CA GLY A 384 -16.80 -26.74 13.86
C GLY A 384 -16.33 -27.38 12.56
N TYR A 385 -15.03 -27.37 12.28
CA TYR A 385 -14.48 -28.00 11.07
C TYR A 385 -14.58 -29.53 11.12
N LEU A 386 -14.38 -30.15 12.30
CA LEU A 386 -14.65 -31.59 12.49
C LEU A 386 -16.10 -31.94 12.20
N TYR A 387 -17.03 -31.15 12.72
CA TYR A 387 -18.47 -31.34 12.46
C TYR A 387 -18.78 -31.17 10.98
N HIS A 388 -18.17 -30.19 10.31
CA HIS A 388 -18.34 -30.01 8.88
C HIS A 388 -17.86 -31.22 8.08
N LEU A 389 -16.65 -31.74 8.37
CA LEU A 389 -16.10 -32.93 7.70
C LEU A 389 -16.94 -34.19 7.97
N SER A 390 -17.52 -34.31 9.17
CA SER A 390 -18.46 -35.38 9.52
C SER A 390 -19.79 -35.25 8.77
N ASP A 391 -20.24 -34.01 8.52
CA ASP A 391 -21.49 -33.73 7.82
C ASP A 391 -21.41 -34.01 6.31
N ILE A 392 -20.24 -33.80 5.69
CA ILE A 392 -19.93 -34.14 4.28
C ILE A 392 -19.30 -35.55 4.14
N PRO A 393 -19.77 -36.51 4.93
CA PRO A 393 -19.14 -37.79 5.33
C PRO A 393 -17.68 -38.05 4.88
N CYS A 394 -16.76 -37.12 5.18
CA CYS A 394 -15.32 -37.31 4.95
C CYS A 394 -14.65 -38.05 6.11
N LEU A 395 -15.23 -37.95 7.31
CA LEU A 395 -14.85 -38.71 8.49
C LEU A 395 -16.11 -39.13 9.26
N GLY A 396 -15.95 -40.06 10.20
CA GLY A 396 -17.01 -40.45 11.12
C GLY A 396 -16.51 -41.16 12.37
N TRP A 397 -17.39 -41.37 13.34
CA TRP A 397 -16.97 -41.71 14.70
C TRP A 397 -17.09 -43.21 15.00
N ARG A 398 -18.23 -43.82 14.67
CA ARG A 398 -18.49 -45.25 14.87
C ARG A 398 -17.73 -46.11 13.86
N LYS A 399 -17.62 -47.41 14.11
CA LYS A 399 -16.90 -48.34 13.22
C LYS A 399 -17.53 -48.47 11.82
N ASP A 400 -18.84 -48.38 11.74
CA ASP A 400 -19.67 -48.52 10.52
C ASP A 400 -20.07 -47.16 9.92
N TRP A 401 -19.37 -46.07 10.29
CA TRP A 401 -19.68 -44.71 9.85
C TRP A 401 -19.72 -44.53 8.32
N ASP A 402 -19.02 -45.39 7.56
CA ASP A 402 -19.02 -45.37 6.10
C ASP A 402 -20.43 -45.53 5.49
N LYS A 403 -21.41 -46.02 6.25
CA LYS A 403 -22.83 -46.05 5.84
C LYS A 403 -23.43 -44.67 5.54
N TYR A 404 -22.80 -43.61 6.02
CA TYR A 404 -23.20 -42.23 5.73
C TYR A 404 -22.65 -41.71 4.40
N LYS A 405 -21.67 -42.38 3.78
CA LYS A 405 -21.19 -42.05 2.43
C LYS A 405 -22.27 -42.44 1.41
N LYS A 406 -22.64 -41.49 0.54
CA LYS A 406 -23.58 -41.72 -0.56
C LYS A 406 -22.88 -42.22 -1.81
#